data_AF-A0A3C2CZQ9-F1
#
_entry.id   AF-A0A3C2CZQ9-F1
#
_cell.length_a   1.000
_cell.length_b   1.000
_cell.length_c   1.000
_cell.angle_alpha   90.00
_cell.angle_beta   90.00
_cell.angle_gamma   90.00
#
_symmetry.space_group_name_H-M   'P 1'
#
loop_
_entity.id
_entity.type
_entity.pdbx_description
1 polymer ?
#
loop_
_entity_poly.entity_id
_entity_poly.type
_entity_poly.pdbx_seq_one_letter_code
_entity_poly.pdbx_strand_id
1 'polypeptide(L)' 'MKSSELHRKVKKNGWVHIRTEGSHYIYEKNGLIYPVPFHGAKEIGKGLAN' A
#
# COMPACT_ATOMS: atom_id res chain seq x y z
N MET A 1 8.91 -3.87 -8.66
CA MET A 1 8.52 -2.49 -8.24
C MET A 1 8.78 -2.35 -6.76
N LYS A 2 9.27 -1.20 -6.31
CA LYS A 2 9.54 -0.94 -4.89
C LYS A 2 8.24 -0.77 -4.12
N SER A 3 8.23 -1.13 -2.85
CA SER A 3 7.07 -0.90 -1.97
C SER A 3 6.66 0.58 -1.95
N SER A 4 7.62 1.51 -1.95
CA SER A 4 7.31 2.94 -2.08
C SER A 4 6.60 3.34 -3.39
N GLU A 5 6.87 2.65 -4.51
CA GLU A 5 6.18 2.88 -5.78
C GLU A 5 4.72 2.40 -5.71
N LEU A 6 4.49 1.24 -5.08
CA LEU A 6 3.15 0.71 -4.87
C LEU A 6 2.32 1.69 -4.05
N HIS A 7 2.85 2.22 -2.95
CA HIS A 7 2.14 3.17 -2.10
C HIS A 7 1.81 4.49 -2.83
N ARG A 8 2.69 4.96 -3.72
CA ARG A 8 2.38 6.12 -4.57
C ARG A 8 1.21 5.81 -5.52
N LYS A 9 1.17 4.62 -6.13
CA LYS A 9 0.05 4.22 -7.00
C LYS A 9 -1.25 4.09 -6.22
N VAL A 10 -1.23 3.46 -5.03
CA VAL A 10 -2.40 3.31 -4.15
C VAL A 10 -3.01 4.69 -3.85
N LYS A 11 -2.21 5.64 -3.38
CA LYS A 11 -2.66 7.02 -3.12
C LYS A 11 -3.18 7.73 -4.36
N LYS A 12 -2.48 7.62 -5.50
CA LYS A 12 -2.92 8.21 -6.78
C LYS A 12 -4.27 7.66 -7.24
N ASN A 13 -4.60 6.42 -6.89
CA ASN A 13 -5.87 5.78 -7.19
C ASN A 13 -6.98 6.11 -6.17
N GLY A 14 -6.80 7.13 -5.32
CA GLY A 14 -7.83 7.64 -4.42
C GLY A 14 -8.00 6.85 -3.12
N TRP A 15 -7.04 6.00 -2.77
CA TRP A 15 -7.02 5.35 -1.46
C TRP A 15 -6.43 6.28 -0.41
N VAL A 16 -7.11 6.42 0.72
CA VAL A 16 -6.70 7.27 1.84
C VAL A 16 -6.02 6.41 2.90
N HIS A 17 -4.83 6.82 3.33
CA HIS A 17 -4.14 6.14 4.42
C HIS A 17 -4.81 6.51 5.75
N ILE A 18 -5.34 5.51 6.47
CA ILE A 18 -6.11 5.73 7.70
C ILE A 18 -5.36 5.37 8.98
N ARG A 19 -4.45 4.38 8.94
CA ARG A 19 -3.56 4.02 10.06
C ARG A 19 -2.41 3.14 9.61
N THR A 20 -1.35 3.08 10.41
CA THR A 20 -0.24 2.14 10.22
C THR A 20 -0.11 1.24 11.44
N GLU A 21 0.08 -0.05 11.20
CA GLU A 21 0.36 -1.04 12.25
C GLU A 21 1.60 -1.84 11.84
N GLY A 22 2.69 -1.64 12.57
CA GLY A 22 4.00 -2.20 12.21
C GLY A 22 4.41 -1.81 10.77
N SER A 23 4.68 -2.80 9.94
CA SER A 23 5.03 -2.60 8.52
C SER A 23 3.81 -2.55 7.58
N HIS A 24 2.57 -2.50 8.06
CA HIS A 24 1.38 -2.47 7.21
C HIS A 24 0.70 -1.10 7.25
N TYR A 25 0.53 -0.50 6.08
CA TYR A 25 -0.23 0.73 5.90
C TYR A 25 -1.66 0.37 5.53
N ILE A 26 -2.61 0.80 6.34
CA ILE A 26 -4.02 0.50 6.15
C ILE A 26 -4.63 1.65 5.36
N TYR A 27 -5.24 1.31 4.22
CA TYR A 27 -5.91 2.26 3.35
C TYR A 27 -7.42 2.02 3.34
N GLU A 28 -8.18 3.09 3.12
CA GLU A 28 -9.61 3.08 2.91
C GLU A 28 -9.95 3.69 1.53
N LYS A 29 -10.97 3.12 0.86
CA LYS A 29 -11.62 3.70 -0.31
C LYS A 29 -13.05 3.19 -0.43
N ASN A 30 -14.03 4.08 -0.43
CA ASN A 30 -15.45 3.77 -0.61
C ASN A 30 -15.98 2.72 0.40
N GLY A 31 -15.56 2.80 1.66
CA GLY A 31 -15.91 1.86 2.73
C GLY A 31 -15.09 0.57 2.74
N LEU A 32 -14.21 0.35 1.77
CA LEU A 32 -13.31 -0.82 1.74
C LEU A 32 -12.00 -0.50 2.45
N ILE A 33 -11.58 -1.42 3.33
CA ILE A 33 -10.32 -1.30 4.08
C ILE A 33 -9.34 -2.37 3.57
N TYR A 34 -8.12 -1.96 3.22
CA TYR A 34 -7.10 -2.88 2.72
C TYR A 34 -5.69 -2.59 3.30
N PRO A 35 -4.98 -3.60 3.85
CA PRO A 35 -3.61 -3.46 4.30
C PRO A 35 -2.62 -3.59 3.14
N VAL A 36 -1.64 -2.67 3.05
CA VAL A 36 -0.55 -2.71 2.08
C VAL A 36 0.80 -2.79 2.81
N PRO A 37 1.63 -3.83 2.55
CA PRO A 37 2.91 -3.98 3.24
C PRO A 37 3.96 -2.96 2.76
N PHE A 38 4.68 -2.40 3.72
CA PHE A 38 5.75 -1.42 3.52
C PHE A 38 7.10 -1.90 4.01
N HIS A 39 8.02 -2.13 3.06
CA HIS A 39 9.42 -2.50 3.32
C HIS A 39 10.40 -1.51 2.67
N GLY A 40 9.99 -0.25 2.52
CA GLY A 40 10.82 0.84 2.01
C GLY A 40 11.18 0.69 0.53
N ALA A 41 12.48 0.56 0.26
CA ALA A 41 13.04 0.43 -1.09
C ALA A 41 13.12 -1.02 -1.59
N LYS A 42 12.75 -2.01 -0.77
CA LYS A 42 12.68 -3.42 -1.21
C LYS A 42 11.60 -3.61 -2.26
N GLU A 43 11.83 -4.55 -3.15
CA GLU A 43 10.82 -4.97 -4.11
C GLU A 43 9.65 -5.66 -3.41
N ILE A 44 8.45 -5.46 -3.91
CA ILE A 44 7.28 -6.22 -3.48
C ILE A 44 7.28 -7.61 -4.12
N GLY A 45 6.66 -8.58 -3.45
CA GLY A 45 6.44 -9.91 -4.04
C GLY A 45 5.62 -9.82 -5.34
N LYS A 46 5.86 -10.73 -6.29
CA LYS A 46 5.22 -10.72 -7.61
C LYS A 46 3.68 -10.73 -7.55
N GLY A 47 3.09 -11.35 -6.52
CA GLY A 47 1.63 -11.36 -6.32
C GLY A 47 1.01 -9.99 -6.01
N LEU A 48 1.81 -8.99 -5.61
CA LEU A 48 1.35 -7.63 -5.36
C LEU A 48 1.62 -6.67 -6.53
N ALA A 49 2.32 -7.15 -7.57
CA ALA A 49 2.75 -6.34 -8.71
C ALA A 49 1.80 -6.39 -9.91
N ASN A 50 0.85 -7.32 -9.92
CA ASN A 50 -0.12 -7.56 -11.00
C ASN A 50 -1.52 -7.12 -10.57
#